data_AF-A0A3D4D1G4-F1
#
_entry.id   AF-A0A3D4D1G4-F1
#
_cell.length_a   1.000
_cell.length_b   1.000
_cell.length_c   1.000
_cell.angle_alpha   90.00
_cell.angle_beta   90.00
_cell.angle_gamma   90.00
#
_symmetry.space_group_name_H-M   'P 1'
#
loop_
_entity.id
_entity.type
_entity.pdbx_description
1 polymer ?
#
loop_
_entity_poly.entity_id
_entity_poly.type
_entity_poly.pdbx_seq_one_letter_code
_entity_poly.pdbx_strand_id
1 'polypeptide(L)'
;YGKNYFYYNNPDSGKFEVLPWDLDLTFANNMYGNGNHDFKTKVAENSAFNTDYQNRVREVLDLLFNRDEGDKLVDETMRFVYTPGQPSLVDADRRMWDNNPRLNHRDRYYDISPTRDFQGMVGVVKEWISSRGRWMTQTLLRDESRIPETPTLTYAGPQGYPSDRLVFNSSNFVSPSRSRFAGMEWRLAEVHNPEVANYNPDEPNIYEIAGSFESGELNAFARSYQFPPVAVEVGRTYRVRVRMKDVGGRWSHWSEPAEFLVTAPDLSGYLRDLRISEFMYHPPEPVGEERLVSTNRDDFEFVELKNIGSSAIDLRNVRFTKGIDFDFGGSAIGTVEPGGYVLAVKNRAAFEARYGPLLPVAGEYTNDNLRNSGERLKLSFGAGSAIHDINPYSDALPWPPAADGNFSLVLRGVNEALPPDHNDPESWRISRYSAGSPGGGDGIDYDSWKEQYDIADDLGDEDGDGIVSLLEFFLGGDPEAGSQHLLPVADTHLVEGEAGAQDFLSLTFAREIAADQLSYVVEFSSDLVTWVEGSSLLRQDPSGNDDGLVVETWRSDSSATEEARLFARLRVWR
;
A
#
# COMPACT_ATOMS: atom_id res chain seq x y z
N TYR A 1 27.95 -39.71 20.94
CA TYR A 1 28.27 -39.04 19.68
C TYR A 1 26.96 -38.81 18.95
N GLY A 2 26.59 -37.56 18.75
CA GLY A 2 25.54 -37.22 17.81
C GLY A 2 26.06 -37.36 16.38
N LYS A 3 25.19 -37.75 15.46
CA LYS A 3 25.40 -37.76 14.00
C LYS A 3 24.25 -36.98 13.36
N ASN A 4 24.29 -36.77 12.04
CA ASN A 4 23.18 -36.21 11.26
C ASN A 4 22.93 -34.71 11.51
N TYR A 5 24.02 -33.96 11.73
CA TYR A 5 24.04 -32.50 11.75
C TYR A 5 25.44 -31.96 11.47
N PHE A 6 25.50 -30.68 11.09
CA PHE A 6 26.71 -29.87 11.02
C PHE A 6 26.60 -28.66 11.96
N TYR A 7 27.75 -28.15 12.39
CA TYR A 7 27.83 -26.86 13.06
C TYR A 7 28.18 -25.79 12.03
N TYR A 8 27.38 -24.74 11.98
CA TYR A 8 27.64 -23.57 11.16
C TYR A 8 28.05 -22.41 12.06
N ASN A 9 29.17 -21.76 11.77
CA ASN A 9 29.58 -20.53 12.45
C ASN A 9 29.13 -19.34 11.60
N ASN A 10 28.11 -18.63 12.08
CA ASN A 10 27.56 -17.48 11.39
C ASN A 10 28.53 -16.29 11.52
N PRO A 11 29.13 -15.79 10.42
CA PRO A 11 30.16 -14.76 10.48
C PRO A 11 29.64 -13.39 10.94
N ASP A 12 28.35 -13.12 10.75
CA ASP A 12 27.75 -11.82 11.10
C ASP A 12 27.46 -11.73 12.60
N SER A 13 27.00 -12.83 13.19
CA SER A 13 26.66 -12.87 14.62
C SER A 13 27.78 -13.42 15.51
N GLY A 14 28.77 -14.11 14.92
CA GLY A 14 29.82 -14.83 15.63
C GLY A 14 29.31 -16.04 16.44
N LYS A 15 28.09 -16.51 16.18
CA LYS A 15 27.45 -17.62 16.91
C LYS A 15 27.44 -18.91 16.09
N PHE A 16 27.47 -20.04 16.81
CA PHE A 16 27.27 -21.35 16.22
C PHE A 16 25.80 -21.75 16.17
N GLU A 17 25.41 -22.37 15.07
CA GLU A 17 24.09 -22.92 14.81
C GLU A 17 24.20 -24.40 14.40
N VAL A 18 23.13 -25.17 14.62
CA VAL A 18 23.08 -26.60 14.25
C VAL A 18 22.22 -26.77 13.00
N LEU A 19 22.82 -27.32 11.94
CA LEU A 19 22.13 -27.64 10.69
C LEU A 19 21.88 -29.14 10.62
N PRO A 20 20.62 -29.61 10.64
CA PRO A 20 20.34 -31.03 10.53
C PRO A 20 20.64 -31.55 9.12
N TRP A 21 21.04 -32.82 9.02
CA TRP A 21 21.37 -33.51 7.76
C TRP A 21 20.95 -34.97 7.85
N ASP A 22 20.61 -35.62 6.73
CA ASP A 22 20.28 -37.07 6.71
C ASP A 22 19.14 -37.43 7.68
N LEU A 23 17.94 -36.92 7.37
CA LEU A 23 16.74 -36.99 8.21
C LEU A 23 15.72 -38.05 7.71
N ASP A 24 16.13 -38.99 6.87
CA ASP A 24 15.30 -40.05 6.31
C ASP A 24 14.64 -40.95 7.38
N LEU A 25 15.30 -41.15 8.53
CA LEU A 25 14.82 -41.97 9.65
C LEU A 25 13.93 -41.21 10.68
N THR A 26 13.42 -40.02 10.34
CA THR A 26 12.74 -39.13 11.31
C THR A 26 11.39 -39.66 11.81
N PHE A 27 10.57 -40.25 10.93
CA PHE A 27 9.20 -40.68 11.25
C PHE A 27 9.12 -42.12 11.76
N ALA A 28 10.17 -42.57 12.47
CA ALA A 28 10.30 -43.94 12.94
C ALA A 28 10.67 -43.98 14.43
N ASN A 29 10.05 -44.88 15.18
CA ASN A 29 10.29 -45.04 16.62
C ASN A 29 11.32 -46.11 16.96
N ASN A 30 12.01 -46.70 15.99
CA ASN A 30 12.87 -47.88 16.18
C ASN A 30 14.34 -47.64 15.79
N MET A 31 14.68 -46.44 15.32
CA MET A 31 16.03 -46.05 14.92
C MET A 31 16.64 -45.13 15.98
N TYR A 32 17.33 -45.72 16.95
CA TYR A 32 17.81 -45.01 18.13
C TYR A 32 19.31 -44.67 18.05
N GLY A 33 19.64 -43.43 18.40
CA GLY A 33 20.91 -43.12 19.09
C GLY A 33 20.68 -43.07 20.60
N ASN A 34 21.73 -43.05 21.42
CA ASN A 34 21.59 -42.88 22.88
C ASN A 34 21.18 -41.46 23.32
N GLY A 35 20.84 -40.58 22.36
CA GLY A 35 20.46 -39.19 22.60
C GLY A 35 21.52 -38.35 23.32
N ASN A 36 22.76 -38.83 23.37
CA ASN A 36 23.84 -38.23 24.13
C ASN A 36 24.49 -37.13 23.28
N HIS A 37 23.79 -36.00 23.22
CA HIS A 37 24.24 -34.76 22.62
C HIS A 37 24.41 -33.72 23.72
N ASP A 38 25.48 -32.94 23.66
CA ASP A 38 25.81 -31.91 24.65
C ASP A 38 24.69 -30.88 24.82
N PHE A 39 23.91 -30.61 23.77
CA PHE A 39 22.71 -29.77 23.90
C PHE A 39 21.73 -30.32 24.94
N LYS A 40 21.43 -31.61 24.91
CA LYS A 40 20.45 -32.21 25.81
C LYS A 40 20.92 -32.14 27.27
N THR A 41 22.17 -32.53 27.52
CA THR A 41 22.71 -32.68 28.88
C THR A 41 23.26 -31.40 29.48
N LYS A 42 23.71 -30.43 28.65
CA LYS A 42 24.34 -29.19 29.12
C LYS A 42 23.48 -27.93 28.90
N VAL A 43 22.53 -27.95 27.97
CA VAL A 43 21.69 -26.79 27.63
C VAL A 43 20.23 -27.03 28.01
N ALA A 44 19.58 -28.04 27.43
CA ALA A 44 18.15 -28.29 27.66
C ALA A 44 17.83 -28.65 29.11
N GLU A 45 18.75 -29.28 29.84
CA GLU A 45 18.61 -29.60 31.27
C GLU A 45 19.16 -28.50 32.21
N ASN A 46 19.76 -27.44 31.66
CA ASN A 46 20.27 -26.31 32.45
C ASN A 46 19.11 -25.41 32.88
N SER A 47 19.00 -25.12 34.18
CA SER A 47 17.94 -24.28 34.73
C SER A 47 17.88 -22.87 34.14
N ALA A 48 18.98 -22.37 33.58
CA ALA A 48 19.02 -21.06 32.91
C ALA A 48 18.27 -21.04 31.56
N PHE A 49 18.10 -22.19 30.90
CA PHE A 49 17.50 -22.30 29.56
C PHE A 49 16.29 -23.23 29.51
N ASN A 50 16.12 -24.09 30.53
CA ASN A 50 15.11 -25.14 30.50
C ASN A 50 13.68 -24.60 30.37
N THR A 51 13.37 -23.48 31.01
CA THR A 51 12.07 -22.81 30.86
C THR A 51 11.81 -22.39 29.41
N ASP A 52 12.79 -21.73 28.78
CA ASP A 52 12.67 -21.27 27.39
C ASP A 52 12.58 -22.45 26.42
N TYR A 53 13.35 -23.51 26.65
CA TYR A 53 13.25 -24.75 25.88
C TYR A 53 11.85 -25.36 25.95
N GLN A 54 11.28 -25.49 27.15
CA GLN A 54 9.93 -26.01 27.32
C GLN A 54 8.88 -25.09 26.68
N ASN A 55 9.02 -23.77 26.80
CA ASN A 55 8.16 -22.80 26.12
C ASN A 55 8.18 -22.98 24.60
N ARG A 56 9.37 -23.16 23.99
CA ARG A 56 9.49 -23.39 22.56
C ARG A 56 8.91 -24.75 22.12
N VAL A 57 9.08 -25.80 22.92
CA VAL A 57 8.43 -27.10 22.65
C VAL A 57 6.91 -26.96 22.67
N ARG A 58 6.36 -26.23 23.65
CA ARG A 58 4.93 -25.95 23.78
C ARG A 58 4.38 -25.23 22.55
N GLU A 59 5.07 -24.17 22.14
CA GLU A 59 4.75 -23.41 20.93
C GLU A 59 4.76 -24.28 19.65
N VAL A 60 5.78 -25.12 19.46
CA VAL A 60 5.85 -26.00 18.27
C VAL A 60 4.70 -27.01 18.27
N LEU A 61 4.31 -27.54 19.43
CA LEU A 61 3.15 -28.43 19.56
C LEU A 61 1.84 -27.72 19.19
N ASP A 62 1.67 -26.48 19.67
CA ASP A 62 0.45 -25.71 19.44
C ASP A 62 0.31 -25.23 17.99
N LEU A 63 1.42 -24.91 17.30
CA LEU A 63 1.40 -24.18 16.02
C LEU A 63 1.80 -24.98 14.79
N LEU A 64 2.36 -26.19 14.95
CA LEU A 64 2.78 -27.02 13.81
C LEU A 64 2.59 -28.51 14.08
N PHE A 65 3.01 -28.98 15.25
CA PHE A 65 3.11 -30.40 15.55
C PHE A 65 1.81 -30.96 16.13
N ASN A 66 0.72 -30.72 15.41
CA ASN A 66 -0.65 -31.13 15.74
C ASN A 66 -1.36 -31.64 14.47
N ARG A 67 -2.61 -32.10 14.61
CA ARG A 67 -3.39 -32.69 13.51
C ARG A 67 -3.94 -31.69 12.51
N ASP A 68 -3.92 -30.40 12.84
CA ASP A 68 -4.39 -29.34 11.95
C ASP A 68 -3.24 -28.95 11.00
N GLU A 69 -2.13 -28.48 11.56
CA GLU A 69 -0.99 -27.98 10.80
C GLU A 69 -0.05 -29.09 10.29
N GLY A 70 0.18 -30.12 11.11
CA GLY A 70 1.11 -31.21 10.79
C GLY A 70 0.56 -32.15 9.73
N ASP A 71 -0.74 -32.46 9.77
CA ASP A 71 -1.38 -33.29 8.75
C ASP A 71 -1.43 -32.54 7.42
N LYS A 72 -1.70 -31.22 7.45
CA LYS A 72 -1.63 -30.33 6.29
C LYS A 72 -0.24 -30.34 5.64
N LEU A 73 0.83 -30.30 6.44
CA LEU A 73 2.21 -30.38 5.95
C LEU A 73 2.50 -31.72 5.25
N VAL A 74 2.05 -32.82 5.84
CA VAL A 74 2.20 -34.14 5.25
C VAL A 74 1.43 -34.22 3.92
N ASP A 75 0.20 -33.72 3.88
CA ASP A 75 -0.65 -33.73 2.68
C ASP A 75 -0.06 -32.88 1.55
N GLU A 76 0.45 -31.69 1.86
CA GLU A 76 1.12 -30.84 0.87
C GLU A 76 2.37 -31.54 0.30
N THR A 77 3.21 -32.09 1.19
CA THR A 77 4.46 -32.74 0.79
C THR A 77 4.21 -33.97 -0.09
N MET A 78 3.17 -34.77 0.20
CA MET A 78 2.88 -35.96 -0.61
C MET A 78 2.37 -35.64 -2.01
N ARG A 79 1.69 -34.51 -2.22
CA ARG A 79 1.06 -34.16 -3.51
C ARG A 79 2.07 -34.05 -4.65
N PHE A 80 3.33 -33.75 -4.35
CA PHE A 80 4.40 -33.70 -5.36
C PHE A 80 4.70 -35.05 -6.01
N VAL A 81 4.48 -36.16 -5.29
CA VAL A 81 4.87 -37.50 -5.74
C VAL A 81 3.69 -38.46 -5.88
N TYR A 82 2.54 -38.12 -5.29
CA TYR A 82 1.39 -39.01 -5.20
C TYR A 82 0.06 -38.26 -5.25
N THR A 83 -0.79 -38.68 -6.18
CA THR A 83 -2.19 -38.23 -6.28
C THR A 83 -3.10 -39.47 -6.23
N PRO A 84 -3.98 -39.60 -5.23
CA PRO A 84 -4.83 -40.78 -5.09
C PRO A 84 -5.66 -41.07 -6.35
N GLY A 85 -5.60 -42.31 -6.83
CA GLY A 85 -6.38 -42.77 -8.00
C GLY A 85 -5.85 -42.30 -9.36
N GLN A 86 -4.72 -41.60 -9.42
CA GLN A 86 -4.09 -41.13 -10.66
C GLN A 86 -2.68 -41.71 -10.81
N PRO A 87 -2.18 -41.90 -12.06
CA PRO A 87 -0.77 -42.23 -12.27
C PRO A 87 0.16 -41.20 -11.63
N SER A 88 1.13 -41.66 -10.86
CA SER A 88 2.02 -40.82 -10.05
C SER A 88 3.49 -41.28 -10.10
N LEU A 89 4.40 -40.49 -9.51
CA LEU A 89 5.82 -40.88 -9.39
C LEU A 89 5.96 -42.12 -8.52
N VAL A 90 5.12 -42.28 -7.49
CA VAL A 90 5.05 -43.51 -6.69
C VAL A 90 4.72 -44.72 -7.56
N ASP A 91 3.77 -44.63 -8.49
CA ASP A 91 3.44 -45.77 -9.36
C ASP A 91 4.60 -46.14 -10.30
N ALA A 92 5.31 -45.13 -10.81
CA ALA A 92 6.50 -45.34 -11.64
C ALA A 92 7.64 -46.01 -10.84
N ASP A 93 7.89 -45.53 -9.62
CA ASP A 93 8.89 -46.08 -8.71
C ASP A 93 8.59 -47.53 -8.36
N ARG A 94 7.35 -47.83 -7.96
CA ARG A 94 6.89 -49.20 -7.68
C ARG A 94 7.04 -50.13 -8.87
N ARG A 95 6.67 -49.69 -10.08
CA ARG A 95 6.84 -50.49 -11.31
C ARG A 95 8.31 -50.81 -11.59
N MET A 96 9.21 -49.88 -11.29
CA MET A 96 10.65 -50.10 -11.45
C MET A 96 11.20 -51.04 -10.38
N TRP A 97 10.73 -50.91 -9.13
CA TRP A 97 11.43 -51.47 -7.97
C TRP A 97 10.78 -52.65 -7.28
N ASP A 98 9.44 -52.80 -7.21
CA ASP A 98 8.78 -53.80 -6.35
C ASP A 98 9.36 -55.23 -6.53
N ASN A 99 9.76 -55.57 -7.77
CA ASN A 99 10.33 -56.87 -8.13
C ASN A 99 11.64 -56.81 -8.92
N ASN A 100 12.39 -55.71 -8.78
CA ASN A 100 13.62 -55.51 -9.56
C ASN A 100 14.70 -56.56 -9.20
N PRO A 101 15.33 -57.23 -10.18
CA PRO A 101 16.34 -58.25 -9.92
C PRO A 101 17.59 -57.73 -9.21
N ARG A 102 17.81 -56.40 -9.19
CA ARG A 102 18.93 -55.75 -8.47
C ARG A 102 18.68 -55.60 -6.98
N LEU A 103 17.47 -55.84 -6.48
CA LEU A 103 17.14 -55.70 -5.07
C LEU A 103 17.30 -57.02 -4.31
N ASN A 104 17.93 -56.94 -3.14
CA ASN A 104 18.11 -58.06 -2.22
C ASN A 104 16.87 -58.29 -1.32
N HIS A 105 15.85 -57.42 -1.40
CA HIS A 105 14.65 -57.44 -0.56
C HIS A 105 13.39 -57.12 -1.37
N ARG A 106 12.96 -58.08 -2.18
CA ARG A 106 11.72 -57.97 -2.99
C ARG A 106 10.50 -57.83 -2.08
N ASP A 107 9.53 -57.05 -2.52
CA ASP A 107 8.19 -56.93 -1.92
C ASP A 107 8.10 -56.44 -0.45
N ARG A 108 9.11 -55.73 0.09
CA ARG A 108 9.05 -55.17 1.47
C ARG A 108 8.61 -53.70 1.56
N TYR A 109 8.14 -53.12 0.46
CA TYR A 109 7.72 -51.73 0.45
C TYR A 109 6.37 -51.57 1.18
N TYR A 110 6.30 -50.56 2.04
CA TYR A 110 5.08 -50.20 2.81
C TYR A 110 4.59 -51.27 3.79
N ASP A 111 5.46 -52.17 4.25
CA ASP A 111 5.07 -53.26 5.17
C ASP A 111 4.47 -52.80 6.51
N ILE A 112 4.83 -51.59 6.94
CA ILE A 112 4.32 -50.99 8.18
C ILE A 112 3.01 -50.23 7.97
N SER A 113 2.61 -50.00 6.72
CA SER A 113 1.33 -49.38 6.37
C SER A 113 0.19 -50.40 6.56
N PRO A 114 -0.91 -50.05 7.24
CA PRO A 114 -2.07 -50.93 7.40
C PRO A 114 -2.68 -51.39 6.08
N THR A 115 -2.64 -50.54 5.05
CA THR A 115 -3.17 -50.81 3.71
C THR A 115 -2.13 -51.38 2.74
N ARG A 116 -0.86 -51.51 3.18
CA ARG A 116 0.27 -52.01 2.37
C ARG A 116 0.49 -51.20 1.08
N ASP A 117 0.15 -49.92 1.11
CA ASP A 117 0.37 -48.97 0.03
C ASP A 117 0.92 -47.64 0.55
N PHE A 118 1.25 -46.76 -0.40
CA PHE A 118 1.79 -45.43 -0.11
C PHE A 118 0.77 -44.55 0.63
N GLN A 119 -0.52 -44.63 0.30
CA GLN A 119 -1.55 -43.86 0.99
C GLN A 119 -1.62 -44.21 2.49
N GLY A 120 -1.51 -45.48 2.86
CA GLY A 120 -1.46 -45.83 4.28
C GLY A 120 -0.15 -45.42 4.95
N MET A 121 0.97 -45.26 4.21
CA MET A 121 2.18 -44.66 4.78
C MET A 121 1.98 -43.20 5.14
N VAL A 122 1.23 -42.43 4.34
CA VAL A 122 0.82 -41.06 4.70
C VAL A 122 0.11 -41.06 6.05
N GLY A 123 -0.81 -42.01 6.24
CA GLY A 123 -1.48 -42.24 7.53
C GLY A 123 -0.50 -42.57 8.67
N VAL A 124 0.51 -43.40 8.42
CA VAL A 124 1.56 -43.72 9.41
C VAL A 124 2.32 -42.47 9.84
N VAL A 125 2.67 -41.56 8.92
CA VAL A 125 3.36 -40.31 9.27
C VAL A 125 2.48 -39.39 10.12
N LYS A 126 1.20 -39.21 9.76
CA LYS A 126 0.25 -38.40 10.54
C LYS A 126 0.01 -38.97 11.95
N GLU A 127 -0.16 -40.29 12.05
CA GLU A 127 -0.24 -41.00 13.34
C GLU A 127 1.04 -40.82 14.15
N TRP A 128 2.20 -40.86 13.50
CA TRP A 128 3.49 -40.62 14.15
C TRP A 128 3.56 -39.21 14.76
N ILE A 129 3.20 -38.16 14.02
CA ILE A 129 3.17 -36.77 14.53
C ILE A 129 2.31 -36.71 15.80
N SER A 130 1.09 -37.22 15.73
CA SER A 130 0.17 -37.27 16.88
C SER A 130 0.76 -38.03 18.08
N SER A 131 1.34 -39.22 17.85
CA SER A 131 1.88 -40.05 18.91
C SER A 131 3.15 -39.47 19.53
N ARG A 132 4.01 -38.87 18.70
CA ARG A 132 5.24 -38.22 19.14
C ARG A 132 4.95 -36.95 19.91
N GLY A 133 3.92 -36.20 19.53
CA GLY A 133 3.46 -35.00 20.24
C GLY A 133 3.06 -35.34 21.67
N ARG A 134 2.24 -36.39 21.85
CA ARG A 134 1.89 -36.90 23.19
C ARG A 134 3.12 -37.28 24.02
N TRP A 135 4.09 -37.95 23.41
CA TRP A 135 5.34 -38.30 24.10
C TRP A 135 6.14 -37.05 24.50
N MET A 136 6.22 -36.04 23.61
CA MET A 136 6.90 -34.77 23.88
C MET A 136 6.25 -34.04 25.04
N THR A 137 4.92 -33.93 25.05
CA THR A 137 4.14 -33.37 26.17
C THR A 137 4.44 -34.10 27.48
N GLN A 138 4.43 -35.44 27.47
CA GLN A 138 4.63 -36.23 28.70
C GLN A 138 6.08 -36.27 29.21
N THR A 139 7.06 -36.08 28.32
CA THR A 139 8.47 -36.35 28.62
C THR A 139 9.34 -35.10 28.66
N LEU A 140 9.07 -34.14 27.78
CA LEU A 140 9.87 -32.91 27.63
C LEU A 140 9.27 -31.75 28.42
N LEU A 141 7.95 -31.64 28.46
CA LEU A 141 7.24 -30.61 29.22
C LEU A 141 7.03 -31.08 30.67
N ARG A 142 7.91 -30.66 31.56
CA ARG A 142 7.92 -31.04 32.99
C ARG A 142 7.16 -30.04 33.87
N ASP A 143 6.90 -28.85 33.36
CA ASP A 143 6.31 -27.74 34.10
C ASP A 143 4.80 -27.55 33.89
N GLU A 144 4.12 -28.42 33.16
CA GLU A 144 2.71 -28.26 32.75
C GLU A 144 1.73 -28.06 33.91
N SER A 145 2.02 -28.61 35.09
CA SER A 145 1.19 -28.37 36.28
C SER A 145 1.36 -26.97 36.89
N ARG A 146 2.33 -26.20 36.42
CA ARG A 146 2.76 -24.92 37.00
C ARG A 146 2.62 -23.73 36.05
N ILE A 147 2.49 -23.97 34.75
CA ILE A 147 2.29 -22.90 33.74
C ILE A 147 0.95 -22.18 33.95
N PRO A 148 0.77 -20.95 33.43
CA PRO A 148 -0.54 -20.32 33.40
C PRO A 148 -1.56 -21.16 32.63
N GLU A 149 -2.83 -21.07 33.00
CA GLU A 149 -3.91 -21.71 32.24
C GLU A 149 -3.95 -21.15 30.82
N THR A 150 -4.29 -22.01 29.85
CA THR A 150 -4.47 -21.60 28.46
C THR A 150 -5.58 -20.54 28.37
N PRO A 151 -5.28 -19.33 27.90
CA PRO A 151 -6.29 -18.29 27.80
C PRO A 151 -7.32 -18.63 26.72
N THR A 152 -8.53 -18.11 26.87
CA THR A 152 -9.51 -18.08 25.78
C THR A 152 -9.55 -16.70 25.15
N LEU A 153 -10.02 -16.62 23.91
CA LEU A 153 -10.22 -15.36 23.21
C LEU A 153 -11.62 -15.26 22.60
N THR A 154 -12.06 -14.02 22.38
CA THR A 154 -13.34 -13.69 21.74
C THR A 154 -13.18 -12.45 20.88
N TYR A 155 -13.77 -12.45 19.69
CA TYR A 155 -13.81 -11.26 18.85
C TYR A 155 -14.73 -10.20 19.48
N ALA A 156 -14.28 -8.95 19.46
CA ALA A 156 -14.93 -7.81 20.09
C ALA A 156 -15.11 -6.60 19.14
N GLY A 157 -14.73 -6.74 17.87
CA GLY A 157 -14.90 -5.72 16.85
C GLY A 157 -16.27 -5.76 16.16
N PRO A 158 -16.49 -4.89 15.15
CA PRO A 158 -17.69 -4.87 14.32
C PRO A 158 -17.91 -6.18 13.54
N GLN A 159 -19.16 -6.49 13.22
CA GLN A 159 -19.47 -7.64 12.35
C GLN A 159 -18.70 -7.56 11.03
N GLY A 160 -18.20 -8.70 10.54
CA GLY A 160 -17.51 -8.79 9.26
C GLY A 160 -15.99 -8.74 9.35
N TYR A 161 -15.40 -8.44 10.51
CA TYR A 161 -13.93 -8.36 10.68
C TYR A 161 -13.26 -7.34 9.74
N PRO A 162 -13.71 -6.06 9.75
CA PRO A 162 -13.06 -5.04 8.95
C PRO A 162 -11.63 -4.79 9.45
N SER A 163 -10.69 -4.62 8.52
CA SER A 163 -9.25 -4.56 8.82
C SER A 163 -8.85 -3.42 9.76
N ASP A 164 -9.63 -2.33 9.81
CA ASP A 164 -9.39 -1.18 10.68
C ASP A 164 -9.81 -1.41 12.15
N ARG A 165 -10.65 -2.42 12.43
CA ARG A 165 -11.30 -2.64 13.74
C ARG A 165 -11.22 -4.09 14.21
N LEU A 166 -10.11 -4.77 13.91
CA LEU A 166 -9.82 -6.12 14.38
C LEU A 166 -9.46 -6.15 15.88
N VAL A 167 -10.48 -6.18 16.74
CA VAL A 167 -10.33 -6.17 18.19
C VAL A 167 -10.69 -7.52 18.80
N PHE A 168 -9.81 -8.06 19.66
CA PHE A 168 -10.01 -9.32 20.37
C PHE A 168 -9.85 -9.13 21.88
N ASN A 169 -10.64 -9.89 22.65
CA ASN A 169 -10.57 -9.94 24.11
C ASN A 169 -10.05 -11.29 24.58
N SER A 170 -9.09 -11.27 25.50
CA SER A 170 -8.62 -12.46 26.21
C SER A 170 -9.40 -12.69 27.52
N SER A 171 -9.33 -13.93 28.03
CA SER A 171 -9.70 -14.23 29.41
C SER A 171 -8.74 -13.56 30.41
N ASN A 172 -9.08 -13.58 31.70
CA ASN A 172 -8.13 -13.12 32.72
C ASN A 172 -6.95 -14.10 32.85
N PHE A 173 -5.80 -13.60 33.28
CA PHE A 173 -4.68 -14.44 33.66
C PHE A 173 -5.02 -15.31 34.88
N VAL A 174 -4.79 -16.62 34.76
CA VAL A 174 -4.95 -17.59 35.85
C VAL A 174 -3.70 -18.44 35.95
N SER A 175 -3.19 -18.61 37.17
CA SER A 175 -2.02 -19.46 37.44
C SER A 175 -2.36 -20.51 38.50
N PRO A 176 -2.33 -21.81 38.17
CA PRO A 176 -2.49 -22.91 39.12
C PRO A 176 -1.41 -22.89 40.22
N SER A 177 -0.22 -22.41 39.88
CA SER A 177 0.89 -22.26 40.83
C SER A 177 0.82 -20.97 41.66
N ARG A 178 -0.27 -20.20 41.55
CA ARG A 178 -0.45 -18.86 42.15
C ARG A 178 0.67 -17.88 41.79
N SER A 179 1.31 -18.12 40.65
CA SER A 179 2.29 -17.19 40.08
C SER A 179 1.57 -15.92 39.63
N ARG A 180 2.32 -14.82 39.51
CA ARG A 180 1.78 -13.55 39.02
C ARG A 180 1.96 -13.44 37.51
N PHE A 181 1.10 -12.66 36.87
CA PHE A 181 1.26 -12.25 35.49
C PHE A 181 2.61 -11.54 35.30
N ALA A 182 3.28 -11.81 34.19
CA ALA A 182 4.48 -11.09 33.77
C ALA A 182 4.40 -10.58 32.33
N GLY A 183 3.68 -11.28 31.45
CA GLY A 183 3.54 -10.85 30.06
C GLY A 183 2.38 -11.53 29.35
N MET A 184 2.00 -10.99 28.21
CA MET A 184 1.11 -11.64 27.25
C MET A 184 1.56 -11.37 25.83
N GLU A 185 1.10 -12.19 24.90
CA GLU A 185 1.45 -12.02 23.50
C GLU A 185 0.27 -12.43 22.64
N TRP A 186 0.02 -11.62 21.62
CA TRP A 186 -0.96 -11.88 20.57
C TRP A 186 -0.24 -12.23 19.30
N ARG A 187 -0.78 -13.21 18.57
CA ARG A 187 -0.31 -13.57 17.24
C ARG A 187 -1.47 -13.58 16.26
N LEU A 188 -1.13 -13.29 15.03
CA LEU A 188 -1.97 -13.40 13.86
C LEU A 188 -1.18 -14.18 12.80
N ALA A 189 -1.84 -15.13 12.14
CA ALA A 189 -1.25 -15.88 11.05
C ALA A 189 -2.26 -15.99 9.90
N GLU A 190 -1.81 -15.73 8.68
CA GLU A 190 -2.60 -16.01 7.49
C GLU A 190 -2.84 -17.51 7.36
N VAL A 191 -4.03 -17.87 6.88
CA VAL A 191 -4.41 -19.24 6.56
C VAL A 191 -4.64 -19.33 5.07
N HIS A 192 -3.84 -20.16 4.42
CA HIS A 192 -4.04 -20.57 3.04
C HIS A 192 -4.00 -22.10 3.00
N ASN A 193 -5.17 -22.72 2.82
CA ASN A 193 -5.35 -24.16 2.75
C ASN A 193 -6.70 -24.50 2.08
N PRO A 194 -6.98 -25.75 1.69
CA PRO A 194 -8.23 -26.13 1.02
C PRO A 194 -9.54 -25.88 1.79
N GLU A 195 -9.47 -25.53 3.08
CA GLU A 195 -10.64 -25.30 3.93
C GLU A 195 -11.13 -23.84 3.90
N VAL A 196 -10.29 -22.90 3.44
CA VAL A 196 -10.66 -21.48 3.34
C VAL A 196 -11.28 -21.15 1.98
N ALA A 197 -12.20 -20.19 1.95
CA ALA A 197 -12.94 -19.82 0.74
C ALA A 197 -12.07 -19.23 -0.38
N ASN A 198 -10.95 -18.61 -0.03
CA ASN A 198 -10.02 -17.93 -0.94
C ASN A 198 -8.79 -18.79 -1.29
N TYR A 199 -8.90 -20.12 -1.21
CA TYR A 199 -7.83 -21.06 -1.53
C TYR A 199 -7.49 -21.09 -3.02
N ASN A 200 -6.21 -20.93 -3.34
CA ASN A 200 -5.65 -21.13 -4.67
C ASN A 200 -4.76 -22.40 -4.67
N PRO A 201 -5.13 -23.48 -5.36
CA PRO A 201 -4.34 -24.72 -5.37
C PRO A 201 -2.97 -24.58 -6.04
N ASP A 202 -2.71 -23.48 -6.77
CA ASP A 202 -1.41 -23.20 -7.39
C ASP A 202 -0.44 -22.48 -6.43
N GLU A 203 -0.93 -22.02 -5.26
CA GLU A 203 -0.13 -21.39 -4.21
C GLU A 203 0.17 -22.40 -3.07
N PRO A 204 1.34 -22.34 -2.43
CA PRO A 204 1.66 -23.19 -1.29
C PRO A 204 0.77 -22.87 -0.09
N ASN A 205 0.54 -23.86 0.78
CA ASN A 205 -0.16 -23.64 2.03
C ASN A 205 0.66 -22.72 2.95
N ILE A 206 -0.05 -21.90 3.74
CA ILE A 206 0.57 -21.11 4.82
C ILE A 206 0.37 -21.83 6.14
N TYR A 207 1.45 -21.92 6.92
CA TYR A 207 1.47 -22.59 8.22
C TYR A 207 1.45 -21.59 9.36
N GLU A 208 0.64 -21.88 10.37
CA GLU A 208 0.45 -21.00 11.51
C GLU A 208 1.77 -20.65 12.22
N ILE A 209 2.70 -21.61 12.33
CA ILE A 209 4.01 -21.39 12.97
C ILE A 209 4.90 -20.35 12.28
N ALA A 210 4.68 -20.06 11.00
CA ALA A 210 5.43 -19.03 10.28
C ALA A 210 5.09 -17.63 10.81
N GLY A 211 3.83 -17.43 11.25
CA GLY A 211 3.30 -16.15 11.70
C GLY A 211 3.18 -15.11 10.58
N SER A 212 2.21 -14.21 10.68
CA SER A 212 2.18 -12.97 9.87
C SER A 212 2.43 -11.73 10.73
N PHE A 213 2.00 -11.75 11.98
CA PHE A 213 2.23 -10.67 12.95
C PHE A 213 2.26 -11.19 14.38
N GLU A 214 3.14 -10.62 15.19
CA GLU A 214 3.21 -10.83 16.64
C GLU A 214 3.28 -9.48 17.36
N SER A 215 2.58 -9.34 18.49
CA SER A 215 2.62 -8.11 19.29
C SER A 215 3.96 -7.88 20.00
N GLY A 216 4.82 -8.91 20.03
CA GLY A 216 5.87 -9.04 21.03
C GLY A 216 5.32 -9.24 22.45
N GLU A 217 6.21 -9.37 23.43
CA GLU A 217 5.85 -9.54 24.84
C GLU A 217 5.32 -8.22 25.44
N LEU A 218 4.02 -8.21 25.73
CA LEU A 218 3.34 -7.12 26.42
C LEU A 218 3.44 -7.35 27.94
N ASN A 219 4.26 -6.54 28.62
CA ASN A 219 4.51 -6.68 30.06
C ASN A 219 3.35 -6.23 30.95
N ALA A 220 2.32 -5.59 30.37
CA ALA A 220 1.11 -5.19 31.05
C ALA A 220 -0.07 -6.03 30.56
N PHE A 221 -0.90 -6.50 31.50
CA PHE A 221 -2.12 -7.21 31.13
C PHE A 221 -3.10 -6.24 30.47
N ALA A 222 -3.44 -6.51 29.22
CA ALA A 222 -4.49 -5.82 28.49
C ALA A 222 -5.49 -6.87 28.03
N ARG A 223 -6.73 -6.78 28.56
CA ARG A 223 -7.78 -7.71 28.15
C ARG A 223 -8.05 -7.62 26.65
N SER A 224 -8.03 -6.41 26.10
CA SER A 224 -8.37 -6.12 24.72
C SER A 224 -7.12 -5.78 23.90
N TYR A 225 -7.06 -6.23 22.66
CA TYR A 225 -6.01 -5.92 21.71
C TYR A 225 -6.60 -5.64 20.33
N GLN A 226 -6.17 -4.54 19.70
CA GLN A 226 -6.50 -4.19 18.33
C GLN A 226 -5.30 -4.48 17.44
N PHE A 227 -5.47 -5.38 16.47
CA PHE A 227 -4.44 -5.62 15.46
C PHE A 227 -4.31 -4.42 14.53
N PRO A 228 -3.09 -4.04 14.15
CA PRO A 228 -2.90 -2.92 13.24
C PRO A 228 -3.40 -3.32 11.83
N PRO A 229 -4.03 -2.41 11.07
CA PRO A 229 -4.62 -2.74 9.76
C PRO A 229 -3.58 -3.14 8.70
N VAL A 230 -2.30 -2.82 8.92
CA VAL A 230 -1.18 -3.25 8.08
C VAL A 230 -0.83 -4.74 8.25
N ALA A 231 -1.29 -5.40 9.33
CA ALA A 231 -1.01 -6.82 9.58
C ALA A 231 -1.91 -7.78 8.80
N VAL A 232 -2.93 -7.26 8.10
CA VAL A 232 -3.93 -8.07 7.38
C VAL A 232 -4.23 -7.51 5.99
N GLU A 233 -4.41 -8.40 5.03
CA GLU A 233 -4.93 -8.06 3.71
C GLU A 233 -6.43 -8.36 3.62
N VAL A 234 -7.18 -7.47 2.95
CA VAL A 234 -8.60 -7.66 2.69
C VAL A 234 -8.82 -8.87 1.79
N GLY A 235 -9.77 -9.72 2.14
CA GLY A 235 -10.10 -10.94 1.38
C GLY A 235 -9.21 -12.15 1.70
N ARG A 236 -8.25 -12.01 2.62
CA ARG A 236 -7.46 -13.14 3.16
C ARG A 236 -8.05 -13.64 4.48
N THR A 237 -7.85 -14.93 4.75
CA THR A 237 -8.30 -15.59 5.99
C THR A 237 -7.16 -15.61 6.98
N TYR A 238 -7.43 -15.31 8.25
CA TYR A 238 -6.44 -15.30 9.32
C TYR A 238 -6.93 -16.02 10.57
N ARG A 239 -5.96 -16.47 11.39
CA ARG A 239 -6.19 -16.97 12.74
C ARG A 239 -5.48 -16.10 13.76
N VAL A 240 -6.20 -15.76 14.83
CA VAL A 240 -5.65 -15.10 16.02
C VAL A 240 -5.48 -16.10 17.15
N ARG A 241 -4.37 -15.98 17.89
CA ARG A 241 -4.17 -16.66 19.17
C ARG A 241 -3.55 -15.72 20.20
N VAL A 242 -3.73 -16.05 21.48
CA VAL A 242 -3.12 -15.35 22.61
C VAL A 242 -2.47 -16.34 23.57
N ARG A 243 -1.35 -15.96 24.18
CA ARG A 243 -0.71 -16.69 25.30
C ARG A 243 -0.33 -15.74 26.42
N MET A 244 -0.11 -16.27 27.62
CA MET A 244 0.28 -15.48 28.79
C MET A 244 1.47 -16.08 29.52
N LYS A 245 2.28 -15.21 30.11
CA LYS A 245 3.52 -15.52 30.80
C LYS A 245 3.39 -15.18 32.27
N ASP A 246 3.96 -16.03 33.11
CA ASP A 246 4.12 -15.73 34.52
C ASP A 246 5.50 -15.18 34.89
N VAL A 247 5.65 -14.71 36.14
CA VAL A 247 6.93 -14.19 36.66
C VAL A 247 8.05 -15.24 36.75
N GLY A 248 7.73 -16.52 36.59
CA GLY A 248 8.72 -17.60 36.46
C GLY A 248 9.23 -17.77 35.04
N GLY A 249 8.76 -16.95 34.09
CA GLY A 249 9.12 -17.01 32.68
C GLY A 249 8.36 -18.08 31.89
N ARG A 250 7.34 -18.71 32.47
CA ARG A 250 6.62 -19.82 31.82
C ARG A 250 5.45 -19.28 31.01
N TRP A 251 5.42 -19.62 29.74
CA TRP A 251 4.29 -19.35 28.86
C TRP A 251 3.22 -20.45 28.98
N SER A 252 1.95 -20.04 28.98
CA SER A 252 0.82 -20.95 28.71
C SER A 252 0.95 -21.58 27.32
N HIS A 253 0.08 -22.53 27.01
CA HIS A 253 -0.24 -22.81 25.61
C HIS A 253 -0.82 -21.58 24.92
N TRP A 254 -0.71 -21.55 23.59
CA TRP A 254 -1.54 -20.67 22.78
C TRP A 254 -3.02 -21.05 22.92
N SER A 255 -3.92 -20.07 22.93
CA SER A 255 -5.36 -20.31 22.89
C SER A 255 -5.77 -21.14 21.67
N GLU A 256 -6.98 -21.70 21.72
CA GLU A 256 -7.68 -22.10 20.50
C GLU A 256 -7.75 -20.92 19.50
N PRO A 257 -7.68 -21.18 18.18
CA PRO A 257 -7.67 -20.12 17.19
C PRO A 257 -9.07 -19.52 17.03
N ALA A 258 -9.14 -18.20 16.83
CA ALA A 258 -10.28 -17.60 16.13
C ALA A 258 -9.91 -17.37 14.68
N GLU A 259 -10.58 -18.08 13.78
CA GLU A 259 -10.44 -17.93 12.33
C GLU A 259 -11.50 -16.99 11.76
N PHE A 260 -11.10 -16.12 10.83
CA PHE A 260 -11.99 -15.17 10.18
C PHE A 260 -11.46 -14.72 8.82
N LEU A 261 -12.38 -14.30 7.94
CA LEU A 261 -12.08 -13.62 6.69
C LEU A 261 -12.06 -12.11 6.93
N VAL A 262 -11.00 -11.43 6.52
CA VAL A 262 -10.85 -9.98 6.68
C VAL A 262 -11.66 -9.24 5.62
N THR A 263 -12.46 -8.26 6.03
CA THR A 263 -13.21 -7.38 5.11
C THR A 263 -12.59 -6.00 5.00
N ALA A 264 -13.07 -5.24 4.01
CA ALA A 264 -12.65 -3.87 3.77
C ALA A 264 -12.85 -2.98 5.02
N PRO A 265 -11.93 -2.02 5.27
CA PRO A 265 -12.09 -1.01 6.30
C PRO A 265 -13.14 0.04 5.91
N ASP A 266 -13.61 0.83 6.88
CA ASP A 266 -14.41 2.01 6.59
C ASP A 266 -13.51 3.19 6.18
N LEU A 267 -13.45 3.46 4.88
CA LEU A 267 -12.66 4.55 4.31
C LEU A 267 -13.50 5.79 3.96
N SER A 268 -14.77 5.84 4.36
CA SER A 268 -15.68 6.91 3.93
C SER A 268 -15.17 8.32 4.27
N GLY A 269 -14.58 8.49 5.45
CA GLY A 269 -13.92 9.74 5.85
C GLY A 269 -12.69 10.07 4.99
N TYR A 270 -11.82 9.09 4.73
CA TYR A 270 -10.61 9.30 3.92
C TYR A 270 -10.94 9.64 2.46
N LEU A 271 -11.87 8.90 1.85
CA LEU A 271 -12.30 9.12 0.46
C LEU A 271 -12.97 10.49 0.29
N ARG A 272 -13.78 10.90 1.28
CA ARG A 272 -14.48 12.17 1.23
C ARG A 272 -13.60 13.35 1.59
N ASP A 273 -12.67 13.23 2.54
CA ASP A 273 -12.04 14.39 3.16
C ASP A 273 -10.52 14.49 2.94
N LEU A 274 -9.82 13.40 2.66
CA LEU A 274 -8.39 13.44 2.35
C LEU A 274 -8.21 13.58 0.83
N ARG A 275 -7.29 14.43 0.38
CA ARG A 275 -6.96 14.63 -1.04
C ARG A 275 -5.46 14.56 -1.22
N ILE A 276 -4.98 13.98 -2.32
CA ILE A 276 -3.68 14.38 -2.87
C ILE A 276 -3.92 15.72 -3.56
N SER A 277 -3.42 16.81 -2.99
CA SER A 277 -3.74 18.18 -3.44
C SER A 277 -2.72 18.72 -4.43
N GLU A 278 -1.45 18.36 -4.25
CA GLU A 278 -0.35 18.83 -5.09
C GLU A 278 0.77 17.79 -5.10
N PHE A 279 1.44 17.59 -6.24
CA PHE A 279 2.71 16.86 -6.27
C PHE A 279 3.64 17.38 -7.36
N MET A 280 4.93 17.45 -7.03
CA MET A 280 6.01 17.87 -7.93
C MET A 280 6.86 16.64 -8.26
N TYR A 281 6.65 16.08 -9.45
CA TYR A 281 7.38 14.90 -9.91
C TYR A 281 8.65 15.22 -10.69
N HIS A 282 8.80 16.44 -11.19
CA HIS A 282 9.99 16.88 -11.92
C HIS A 282 10.27 18.36 -11.60
N PRO A 283 10.95 18.64 -10.48
CA PRO A 283 11.18 20.01 -10.01
C PRO A 283 12.09 20.82 -10.96
N PRO A 284 11.99 22.17 -10.96
CA PRO A 284 12.97 23.01 -11.62
C PRO A 284 14.39 22.79 -11.08
N GLU A 285 15.37 23.02 -11.95
CA GLU A 285 16.79 22.96 -11.60
C GLU A 285 17.10 23.84 -10.39
N PRO A 286 17.92 23.37 -9.43
CA PRO A 286 18.29 24.19 -8.28
C PRO A 286 19.06 25.43 -8.72
N VAL A 287 18.82 26.56 -8.08
CA VAL A 287 19.48 27.85 -8.37
C VAL A 287 20.03 28.51 -7.11
N GLY A 288 21.03 29.38 -7.26
CA GLY A 288 21.58 30.16 -6.15
C GLY A 288 22.06 29.28 -4.99
N GLU A 289 21.59 29.60 -3.78
CA GLU A 289 21.94 28.90 -2.53
C GLU A 289 21.41 27.45 -2.48
N GLU A 290 20.37 27.10 -3.25
CA GLU A 290 19.84 25.73 -3.30
C GLU A 290 20.92 24.74 -3.75
N ARG A 291 21.80 25.16 -4.67
CA ARG A 291 22.92 24.35 -5.20
C ARG A 291 23.97 24.00 -4.15
N LEU A 292 24.00 24.72 -3.03
CA LEU A 292 24.86 24.40 -1.90
C LEU A 292 24.32 23.23 -1.07
N VAL A 293 23.01 22.95 -1.17
CA VAL A 293 22.31 21.88 -0.47
C VAL A 293 22.19 20.64 -1.35
N SER A 294 21.67 20.80 -2.57
CA SER A 294 21.64 19.72 -3.57
C SER A 294 21.76 20.25 -4.99
N THR A 295 22.47 19.51 -5.83
CA THR A 295 22.54 19.74 -7.29
C THR A 295 21.62 18.80 -8.06
N ASN A 296 20.91 17.90 -7.37
CA ASN A 296 19.95 17.00 -7.97
C ASN A 296 18.55 17.59 -7.81
N ARG A 297 17.91 17.99 -8.92
CA ARG A 297 16.56 18.57 -8.87
C ARG A 297 15.53 17.61 -8.27
N ASP A 298 15.70 16.30 -8.44
CA ASP A 298 14.77 15.29 -7.92
C ASP A 298 14.73 15.29 -6.38
N ASP A 299 15.77 15.82 -5.71
CA ASP A 299 15.78 15.97 -4.24
C ASP A 299 14.71 16.98 -3.75
N PHE A 300 14.14 17.79 -4.65
CA PHE A 300 13.11 18.78 -4.35
C PHE A 300 11.68 18.29 -4.66
N GLU A 301 11.51 17.02 -5.04
CA GLU A 301 10.20 16.40 -5.23
C GLU A 301 9.40 16.34 -3.91
N PHE A 302 8.07 16.42 -4.03
CA PHE A 302 7.16 16.27 -2.92
C PHE A 302 5.79 15.76 -3.36
N VAL A 303 5.06 15.18 -2.41
CA VAL A 303 3.63 14.89 -2.51
C VAL A 303 2.92 15.51 -1.31
N GLU A 304 1.82 16.21 -1.57
CA GLU A 304 1.03 16.89 -0.59
C GLU A 304 -0.34 16.22 -0.41
N LEU A 305 -0.76 16.05 0.84
CA LEU A 305 -2.13 15.74 1.19
C LEU A 305 -2.81 16.92 1.87
N LYS A 306 -4.10 17.09 1.60
CA LYS A 306 -4.98 18.06 2.26
C LYS A 306 -6.17 17.39 2.91
N ASN A 307 -6.51 17.83 4.12
CA ASN A 307 -7.78 17.53 4.76
C ASN A 307 -8.80 18.63 4.46
N ILE A 308 -9.82 18.32 3.67
CA ILE A 308 -10.92 19.24 3.34
C ILE A 308 -12.16 19.05 4.21
N GLY A 309 -12.11 18.04 5.09
CA GLY A 309 -13.18 17.74 6.03
C GLY A 309 -13.22 18.69 7.22
N SER A 310 -14.26 18.54 8.04
CA SER A 310 -14.47 19.31 9.27
C SER A 310 -13.91 18.63 10.52
N SER A 311 -13.25 17.48 10.37
CA SER A 311 -12.67 16.70 11.47
C SER A 311 -11.23 16.31 11.16
N ALA A 312 -10.41 16.15 12.20
CA ALA A 312 -9.04 15.69 12.07
C ALA A 312 -9.00 14.26 11.50
N ILE A 313 -8.08 14.01 10.56
CA ILE A 313 -7.88 12.69 9.92
C ILE A 313 -6.62 12.05 10.49
N ASP A 314 -6.75 10.82 11.00
CA ASP A 314 -5.63 10.02 11.50
C ASP A 314 -4.86 9.39 10.34
N LEU A 315 -3.57 9.70 10.24
CA LEU A 315 -2.70 9.22 9.17
C LEU A 315 -1.87 8.00 9.57
N ARG A 316 -1.95 7.52 10.82
CA ARG A 316 -1.05 6.46 11.32
C ARG A 316 -1.14 5.12 10.60
N ASN A 317 -2.20 4.90 9.82
CA ASN A 317 -2.39 3.72 8.97
C ASN A 317 -2.46 4.08 7.48
N VAL A 318 -2.11 5.32 7.12
CA VAL A 318 -2.07 5.81 5.74
C VAL A 318 -0.64 5.70 5.23
N ARG A 319 -0.47 5.28 3.98
CA ARG A 319 0.85 5.13 3.36
C ARG A 319 0.78 5.23 1.84
N PHE A 320 1.84 5.67 1.21
CA PHE A 320 2.02 5.48 -0.22
C PHE A 320 2.56 4.06 -0.50
N THR A 321 2.02 3.39 -1.52
CA THR A 321 2.38 2.00 -1.89
C THR A 321 2.77 1.83 -3.36
N LYS A 322 2.61 2.88 -4.17
CA LYS A 322 3.02 2.99 -5.58
C LYS A 322 3.46 4.44 -5.83
N GLY A 323 4.44 4.63 -6.72
CA GLY A 323 5.14 5.89 -6.92
C GLY A 323 6.28 6.01 -5.91
N ILE A 324 5.92 6.25 -4.65
CA ILE A 324 6.85 6.34 -3.52
C ILE A 324 6.48 5.35 -2.42
N ASP A 325 7.46 4.86 -1.64
CA ASP A 325 7.23 4.15 -0.39
C ASP A 325 7.39 5.11 0.81
N PHE A 326 6.25 5.45 1.42
CA PHE A 326 6.20 6.34 2.59
C PHE A 326 5.08 5.94 3.55
N ASP A 327 5.43 5.70 4.81
CA ASP A 327 4.49 5.36 5.88
C ASP A 327 4.29 6.58 6.80
N PHE A 328 3.06 7.07 6.92
CA PHE A 328 2.74 8.13 7.88
C PHE A 328 2.73 7.58 9.32
N GLY A 329 2.58 6.25 9.49
CA GLY A 329 2.76 5.54 10.76
C GLY A 329 4.18 5.67 11.29
N GLY A 330 4.34 6.43 12.38
CA GLY A 330 5.65 6.72 12.97
C GLY A 330 6.36 7.94 12.37
N SER A 331 5.72 8.63 11.42
CA SER A 331 6.19 9.92 10.91
C SER A 331 6.03 11.06 11.93
N ALA A 332 6.54 12.25 11.60
CA ALA A 332 6.42 13.43 12.48
C ALA A 332 4.97 13.93 12.63
N ILE A 333 4.09 13.59 11.67
CA ILE A 333 2.70 14.07 11.62
C ILE A 333 1.76 12.85 11.51
N GLY A 334 1.19 12.43 12.64
CA GLY A 334 0.24 11.32 12.69
C GLY A 334 -1.22 11.71 12.45
N THR A 335 -1.52 13.01 12.35
CA THR A 335 -2.90 13.52 12.18
C THR A 335 -2.87 14.84 11.43
N VAL A 336 -3.81 15.05 10.51
CA VAL A 336 -4.00 16.31 9.80
C VAL A 336 -5.33 16.95 10.23
N GLU A 337 -5.24 18.17 10.76
CA GLU A 337 -6.40 18.95 11.22
C GLU A 337 -7.27 19.43 10.04
N PRO A 338 -8.55 19.82 10.28
CA PRO A 338 -9.41 20.41 9.25
C PRO A 338 -8.75 21.57 8.50
N GLY A 339 -8.77 21.54 7.16
CA GLY A 339 -8.11 22.52 6.30
C GLY A 339 -6.58 22.42 6.27
N GLY A 340 -5.99 21.50 7.04
CA GLY A 340 -4.55 21.30 7.16
C GLY A 340 -3.95 20.56 5.97
N TYR A 341 -2.65 20.77 5.81
CA TYR A 341 -1.80 20.14 4.81
C TYR A 341 -0.76 19.25 5.48
N VAL A 342 -0.27 18.25 4.75
CA VAL A 342 0.85 17.41 5.16
C VAL A 342 1.66 17.00 3.94
N LEU A 343 2.98 17.04 4.07
CA LEU A 343 3.92 16.80 2.97
C LEU A 343 4.78 15.55 3.23
N ALA A 344 4.92 14.71 2.22
CA ALA A 344 6.02 13.76 2.11
C ALA A 344 7.00 14.32 1.08
N VAL A 345 8.29 14.39 1.41
CA VAL A 345 9.31 15.05 0.57
C VAL A 345 10.44 14.11 0.23
N LYS A 346 11.16 14.32 -0.88
CA LYS A 346 12.30 13.47 -1.22
C LYS A 346 13.48 13.69 -0.26
N ASN A 347 13.84 14.95 -0.05
CA ASN A 347 14.91 15.38 0.83
C ASN A 347 14.49 16.66 1.55
N ARG A 348 14.37 16.61 2.87
CA ARG A 348 13.89 17.73 3.69
C ARG A 348 14.81 18.94 3.59
N ALA A 349 16.12 18.76 3.58
CA ALA A 349 17.06 19.87 3.53
C ALA A 349 16.96 20.61 2.19
N ALA A 350 16.86 19.88 1.06
CA ALA A 350 16.66 20.47 -0.25
C ALA A 350 15.30 21.17 -0.33
N PHE A 351 14.24 20.50 0.11
CA PHE A 351 12.88 21.07 0.16
C PHE A 351 12.83 22.38 0.98
N GLU A 352 13.37 22.39 2.20
CA GLU A 352 13.40 23.57 3.07
C GLU A 352 14.31 24.69 2.53
N ALA A 353 15.32 24.37 1.71
CA ALA A 353 16.14 25.38 1.03
C ALA A 353 15.35 26.16 -0.04
N ARG A 354 14.36 25.50 -0.67
CA ARG A 354 13.50 26.11 -1.70
C ARG A 354 12.26 26.78 -1.13
N TYR A 355 11.49 26.06 -0.31
CA TYR A 355 10.18 26.52 0.18
C TYR A 355 10.25 27.18 1.57
N GLY A 356 11.43 27.17 2.20
CA GLY A 356 11.61 27.62 3.57
C GLY A 356 11.25 26.57 4.62
N PRO A 357 11.61 26.81 5.89
CA PRO A 357 11.30 25.90 6.99
C PRO A 357 9.84 26.04 7.44
N LEU A 358 9.42 25.16 8.37
CA LEU A 358 8.12 25.19 9.08
C LEU A 358 6.88 24.75 8.29
N LEU A 359 7.03 24.34 7.03
CA LEU A 359 5.97 23.61 6.32
C LEU A 359 5.70 22.24 6.97
N PRO A 360 4.47 21.71 6.87
CA PRO A 360 4.03 20.51 7.58
C PRO A 360 4.56 19.21 6.96
N VAL A 361 5.89 19.04 6.95
CA VAL A 361 6.55 17.86 6.40
C VAL A 361 6.50 16.70 7.40
N ALA A 362 5.79 15.63 7.05
CA ALA A 362 5.69 14.40 7.84
C ALA A 362 7.00 13.61 7.87
N GLY A 363 7.74 13.58 6.75
CA GLY A 363 8.99 12.81 6.64
C GLY A 363 9.53 12.76 5.22
N GLU A 364 10.60 11.99 5.05
CA GLU A 364 11.30 11.80 3.77
C GLU A 364 11.00 10.41 3.17
N TYR A 365 10.85 10.31 1.85
CA TYR A 365 10.81 9.04 1.11
C TYR A 365 12.16 8.78 0.40
N THR A 366 13.12 8.17 1.09
CA THR A 366 14.52 8.19 0.64
C THR A 366 14.84 7.22 -0.51
N ASN A 367 14.07 6.15 -0.69
CA ASN A 367 14.44 5.04 -1.58
C ASN A 367 13.86 5.14 -3.00
N ASP A 368 12.86 6.00 -3.20
CA ASP A 368 12.12 6.13 -4.46
C ASP A 368 12.07 7.59 -4.92
N ASN A 369 11.88 7.81 -6.22
CA ASN A 369 11.57 9.11 -6.81
C ASN A 369 10.29 8.96 -7.61
N LEU A 370 9.54 10.05 -7.77
CA LEU A 370 8.47 10.11 -8.75
C LEU A 370 9.07 10.06 -10.15
N ARG A 371 8.44 9.35 -11.09
CA ARG A 371 8.91 9.25 -12.47
C ARG A 371 8.48 10.46 -13.28
N ASN A 372 9.45 11.11 -13.92
CA ASN A 372 9.24 12.23 -14.85
C ASN A 372 8.29 11.88 -16.00
N SER A 373 8.41 10.67 -16.56
CA SER A 373 7.56 10.23 -17.69
C SER A 373 6.16 9.75 -17.28
N GLY A 374 5.75 9.95 -16.03
CA GLY A 374 4.51 9.39 -15.50
C GLY A 374 4.63 8.00 -14.87
N GLU A 375 3.79 7.73 -13.87
CA GLU A 375 3.60 6.41 -13.27
C GLU A 375 2.29 6.32 -12.46
N ARG A 376 2.11 5.20 -11.76
CA ARG A 376 1.01 5.02 -10.82
C ARG A 376 1.40 5.58 -9.44
N LEU A 377 0.62 6.51 -8.91
CA LEU A 377 0.75 7.02 -7.54
C LEU A 377 -0.44 6.55 -6.70
N LYS A 378 -0.18 5.80 -5.63
CA LYS A 378 -1.24 5.20 -4.81
C LYS A 378 -1.10 5.50 -3.33
N LEU A 379 -2.07 6.21 -2.78
CA LEU A 379 -2.30 6.40 -1.35
C LEU A 379 -3.21 5.27 -0.83
N SER A 380 -2.77 4.59 0.21
CA SER A 380 -3.44 3.41 0.76
C SER A 380 -3.64 3.50 2.27
N PHE A 381 -4.64 2.76 2.74
CA PHE A 381 -4.88 2.45 4.14
C PHE A 381 -4.43 1.02 4.44
N GLY A 382 -3.78 0.81 5.58
CA GLY A 382 -3.36 -0.50 6.08
C GLY A 382 -2.46 -1.24 5.09
N ALA A 383 -2.75 -2.53 4.85
CA ALA A 383 -1.97 -3.36 3.93
C ALA A 383 -2.26 -3.11 2.42
N GLY A 384 -2.88 -1.99 2.04
CA GLY A 384 -3.01 -1.61 0.63
C GLY A 384 -4.42 -1.32 0.11
N SER A 385 -5.43 -1.19 1.00
CA SER A 385 -6.75 -0.70 0.61
C SER A 385 -6.62 0.72 0.03
N ALA A 386 -7.14 0.96 -1.17
CA ALA A 386 -6.93 2.24 -1.85
C ALA A 386 -7.73 3.38 -1.19
N ILE A 387 -7.07 4.52 -0.96
CA ILE A 387 -7.72 5.80 -0.69
C ILE A 387 -7.77 6.59 -2.02
N HIS A 388 -6.59 6.84 -2.60
CA HIS A 388 -6.44 7.45 -3.93
C HIS A 388 -5.48 6.61 -4.78
N ASP A 389 -5.79 6.46 -6.06
CA ASP A 389 -5.04 5.59 -6.96
C ASP A 389 -4.99 6.21 -8.36
N ILE A 390 -4.00 7.08 -8.59
CA ILE A 390 -3.76 7.73 -9.88
C ILE A 390 -3.01 6.72 -10.75
N ASN A 391 -3.59 6.28 -11.86
CA ASN A 391 -3.04 5.17 -12.63
C ASN A 391 -3.22 5.31 -14.17
N PRO A 392 -2.26 5.91 -14.89
CA PRO A 392 -1.11 6.68 -14.40
C PRO A 392 -1.34 8.20 -14.47
N TYR A 393 -0.49 8.98 -13.80
CA TYR A 393 -0.24 10.37 -14.23
C TYR A 393 0.74 10.37 -15.42
N SER A 394 0.79 11.45 -16.20
CA SER A 394 1.65 11.57 -17.39
C SER A 394 2.18 12.99 -17.57
N ASP A 395 3.28 13.09 -18.32
CA ASP A 395 3.90 14.32 -18.85
C ASP A 395 3.32 14.74 -20.23
N ALA A 396 2.25 14.07 -20.69
CA ALA A 396 1.65 14.32 -21.98
C ALA A 396 0.14 14.58 -21.87
N LEU A 397 -0.39 15.34 -22.82
CA LEU A 397 -1.82 15.59 -22.94
C LEU A 397 -2.62 14.28 -22.90
N PRO A 398 -3.75 14.22 -22.17
CA PRO A 398 -4.46 15.36 -21.57
C PRO A 398 -3.93 15.85 -20.21
N TRP A 399 -2.90 15.22 -19.63
CA TRP A 399 -2.25 15.80 -18.44
C TRP A 399 -1.45 17.05 -18.80
N PRO A 400 -1.31 18.04 -17.91
CA PRO A 400 -0.54 19.25 -18.18
C PRO A 400 0.96 18.98 -18.45
N PRO A 401 1.47 19.11 -19.69
CA PRO A 401 2.85 18.75 -20.01
C PRO A 401 3.88 19.66 -19.33
N ALA A 402 3.49 20.91 -19.01
CA ALA A 402 4.35 21.87 -18.34
C ALA A 402 4.68 21.50 -16.87
N ALA A 403 4.05 20.46 -16.32
CA ALA A 403 4.44 19.90 -15.03
C ALA A 403 5.76 19.10 -15.10
N ASP A 404 6.25 18.77 -16.30
CA ASP A 404 7.53 18.08 -16.51
C ASP A 404 8.70 19.08 -16.53
N GLY A 405 9.05 19.65 -15.36
CA GLY A 405 10.31 20.38 -15.19
C GLY A 405 10.23 21.82 -14.69
N ASN A 406 9.05 22.34 -14.35
CA ASN A 406 8.92 23.68 -13.75
C ASN A 406 7.76 23.80 -12.75
N PHE A 407 6.60 23.20 -13.05
CA PHE A 407 5.38 23.36 -12.26
C PHE A 407 4.98 22.04 -11.60
N SER A 408 4.26 22.10 -10.48
CA SER A 408 3.65 20.90 -9.88
C SER A 408 2.30 20.61 -10.54
N LEU A 409 1.79 19.39 -10.34
CA LEU A 409 0.39 19.08 -10.61
C LEU A 409 -0.45 19.46 -9.39
N VAL A 410 -1.44 20.34 -9.59
CA VAL A 410 -2.38 20.81 -8.57
C VAL A 410 -3.78 20.30 -8.91
N LEU A 411 -4.45 19.74 -7.90
CA LEU A 411 -5.83 19.26 -8.02
C LEU A 411 -6.81 20.43 -8.04
N ARG A 412 -7.55 20.57 -9.15
CA ARG A 412 -8.65 21.53 -9.30
C ARG A 412 -9.81 21.16 -8.40
N GLY A 413 -10.56 22.15 -7.94
CA GLY A 413 -11.72 21.92 -7.08
C GLY A 413 -11.38 21.17 -5.79
N VAL A 414 -10.13 21.26 -5.29
CA VAL A 414 -9.67 20.49 -4.12
C VAL A 414 -10.59 20.67 -2.89
N ASN A 415 -11.18 21.86 -2.74
CA ASN A 415 -12.07 22.23 -1.65
C ASN A 415 -13.56 21.97 -1.93
N GLU A 416 -13.90 21.42 -3.10
CA GLU A 416 -15.29 21.09 -3.42
C GLU A 416 -15.81 19.95 -2.55
N ALA A 417 -17.11 20.03 -2.24
CA ALA A 417 -17.77 19.01 -1.43
C ALA A 417 -17.84 17.66 -2.14
N LEU A 418 -17.89 17.65 -3.48
CA LEU A 418 -17.75 16.44 -4.27
C LEU A 418 -16.25 16.23 -4.56
N PRO A 419 -15.72 15.01 -4.32
CA PRO A 419 -14.32 14.72 -4.64
C PRO A 419 -14.10 14.82 -6.15
N PRO A 420 -13.13 15.63 -6.62
CA PRO A 420 -12.65 15.52 -7.99
C PRO A 420 -12.03 14.13 -8.20
N ASP A 421 -12.10 13.61 -9.43
CA ASP A 421 -11.51 12.31 -9.75
C ASP A 421 -10.00 12.49 -9.99
N HIS A 422 -9.18 11.95 -9.09
CA HIS A 422 -7.72 11.98 -9.23
C HIS A 422 -7.21 11.28 -10.51
N ASN A 423 -7.99 10.39 -11.13
CA ASN A 423 -7.63 9.77 -12.41
C ASN A 423 -8.04 10.58 -13.64
N ASP A 424 -8.88 11.60 -13.47
CA ASP A 424 -9.26 12.47 -14.58
C ASP A 424 -8.19 13.55 -14.78
N PRO A 425 -7.48 13.56 -15.92
CA PRO A 425 -6.44 14.55 -16.19
C PRO A 425 -6.98 15.99 -16.20
N GLU A 426 -8.26 16.20 -16.51
CA GLU A 426 -8.90 17.52 -16.47
C GLU A 426 -9.13 18.05 -15.05
N SER A 427 -9.07 17.17 -14.05
CA SER A 427 -9.07 17.54 -12.63
C SER A 427 -7.71 18.05 -12.17
N TRP A 428 -6.69 18.03 -13.03
CA TRP A 428 -5.35 18.54 -12.72
C TRP A 428 -4.99 19.73 -13.59
N ARG A 429 -4.25 20.66 -13.00
CA ARG A 429 -3.60 21.77 -13.70
C ARG A 429 -2.16 21.90 -13.24
N ILE A 430 -1.36 22.66 -13.98
CA ILE A 430 -0.09 23.14 -13.42
C ILE A 430 -0.35 24.10 -12.26
N SER A 431 0.60 24.20 -11.33
CA SER A 431 0.62 25.28 -10.35
C SER A 431 0.66 26.65 -11.00
N ARG A 432 0.17 27.68 -10.30
CA ARG A 432 0.15 29.06 -10.75
C ARG A 432 1.54 29.61 -10.95
N TYR A 433 2.45 29.23 -10.05
CA TYR A 433 3.84 29.65 -10.07
C TYR A 433 4.78 28.46 -10.23
N SER A 434 5.96 28.74 -10.78
CA SER A 434 7.07 27.79 -10.84
C SER A 434 7.43 27.27 -9.45
N ALA A 435 7.89 26.02 -9.39
CA ALA A 435 8.15 25.24 -8.19
C ALA A 435 6.92 24.87 -7.33
N GLY A 436 5.71 25.34 -7.66
CA GLY A 436 4.51 24.98 -6.92
C GLY A 436 4.32 25.76 -5.62
N SER A 437 3.36 25.30 -4.81
CA SER A 437 2.83 26.04 -3.65
C SER A 437 2.63 25.16 -2.40
N PRO A 438 3.62 24.32 -2.01
CA PRO A 438 3.43 23.37 -0.93
C PRO A 438 3.09 24.05 0.41
N GLY A 439 2.14 23.44 1.13
CA GLY A 439 1.56 23.91 2.37
C GLY A 439 0.49 24.98 2.21
N GLY A 440 0.08 25.30 0.98
CA GLY A 440 -0.81 26.41 0.65
C GLY A 440 -1.90 26.05 -0.36
N GLY A 441 -2.82 26.99 -0.58
CA GLY A 441 -3.76 26.92 -1.70
C GLY A 441 -3.24 27.75 -2.87
N ASP A 442 -3.36 27.21 -4.07
CA ASP A 442 -2.87 27.83 -5.30
C ASP A 442 -3.98 28.45 -6.17
N GLY A 443 -5.20 28.47 -5.65
CA GLY A 443 -6.36 29.02 -6.35
C GLY A 443 -6.49 30.51 -6.13
N ILE A 444 -7.02 31.22 -7.13
CA ILE A 444 -7.50 32.58 -6.95
C ILE A 444 -9.02 32.63 -6.88
N ASP A 445 -9.52 33.51 -6.02
CA ASP A 445 -10.95 33.65 -5.76
C ASP A 445 -11.50 34.86 -6.51
N TYR A 446 -12.46 34.61 -7.41
CA TYR A 446 -13.05 35.66 -8.24
C TYR A 446 -13.81 36.69 -7.40
N ASP A 447 -14.49 36.26 -6.32
CA ASP A 447 -15.22 37.19 -5.44
C ASP A 447 -14.26 38.14 -4.70
N SER A 448 -13.14 37.62 -4.21
CA SER A 448 -12.08 38.42 -3.59
C SER A 448 -11.45 39.40 -4.57
N TRP A 449 -11.26 38.97 -5.83
CA TRP A 449 -10.77 39.86 -6.91
C TRP A 449 -11.77 40.97 -7.21
N LYS A 450 -13.07 40.66 -7.31
CA LYS A 450 -14.12 41.68 -7.48
C LYS A 450 -14.14 42.69 -6.34
N GLU A 451 -14.04 42.23 -5.10
CA GLU A 451 -14.01 43.11 -3.93
C GLU A 451 -12.79 44.03 -3.95
N GLN A 452 -11.62 43.51 -4.38
CA GLN A 452 -10.40 44.30 -4.51
C GLN A 452 -10.54 45.46 -5.51
N TYR A 453 -11.24 45.23 -6.62
CA TYR A 453 -11.40 46.20 -7.71
C TYR A 453 -12.76 46.93 -7.71
N ASP A 454 -13.57 46.76 -6.66
CA ASP A 454 -14.91 47.36 -6.53
C ASP A 454 -15.86 47.05 -7.72
N ILE A 455 -15.75 45.84 -8.27
CA ILE A 455 -16.53 45.40 -9.44
C ILE A 455 -17.92 44.97 -9.01
N ALA A 456 -18.94 45.70 -9.48
CA ALA A 456 -20.33 45.44 -9.11
C ALA A 456 -21.01 44.38 -10.02
N ASP A 457 -20.70 44.39 -11.33
CA ASP A 457 -21.32 43.53 -12.34
C ASP A 457 -20.28 42.64 -13.03
N ASP A 458 -20.55 41.34 -13.14
CA ASP A 458 -19.66 40.40 -13.85
C ASP A 458 -19.56 40.72 -15.34
N LEU A 459 -20.58 41.38 -15.88
CA LEU A 459 -20.64 41.85 -17.26
C LEU A 459 -20.34 43.36 -17.38
N GLY A 460 -19.84 43.99 -16.30
CA GLY A 460 -19.33 45.36 -16.30
C GLY A 460 -18.06 45.52 -17.12
N ASP A 461 -17.71 46.75 -17.48
CA ASP A 461 -16.56 47.14 -18.30
C ASP A 461 -16.06 48.48 -17.71
N GLU A 462 -15.26 48.39 -16.64
CA GLU A 462 -15.02 49.53 -15.76
C GLU A 462 -14.01 50.53 -16.33
N ASP A 463 -13.14 50.07 -17.23
CA ASP A 463 -12.19 50.91 -17.94
C ASP A 463 -12.69 51.34 -19.35
N GLY A 464 -13.78 50.72 -19.84
CA GLY A 464 -14.44 51.05 -21.10
C GLY A 464 -13.71 50.53 -22.34
N ASP A 465 -12.91 49.47 -22.20
CA ASP A 465 -12.14 48.89 -23.29
C ASP A 465 -12.92 47.85 -24.12
N GLY A 466 -14.12 47.48 -23.66
CA GLY A 466 -15.02 46.53 -24.31
C GLY A 466 -14.83 45.07 -23.89
N ILE A 467 -13.99 44.79 -22.89
CA ILE A 467 -13.86 43.49 -22.24
C ILE A 467 -14.64 43.53 -20.92
N VAL A 468 -15.46 42.51 -20.69
CA VAL A 468 -16.21 42.45 -19.43
C VAL A 468 -15.35 41.92 -18.29
N SER A 469 -15.59 42.36 -17.06
CA SER A 469 -14.79 42.00 -15.88
C SER A 469 -14.59 40.49 -15.68
N LEU A 470 -15.61 39.65 -15.93
CA LEU A 470 -15.47 38.20 -15.88
C LEU A 470 -14.42 37.68 -16.88
N LEU A 471 -14.41 38.25 -18.09
CA LEU A 471 -13.48 37.88 -19.15
C LEU A 471 -12.08 38.46 -18.87
N GLU A 472 -11.98 39.64 -18.27
CA GLU A 472 -10.70 40.19 -17.82
C GLU A 472 -10.05 39.28 -16.79
N PHE A 473 -10.77 38.91 -15.73
CA PHE A 473 -10.25 37.97 -14.73
C PHE A 473 -9.81 36.64 -15.36
N PHE A 474 -10.62 36.10 -16.29
CA PHE A 474 -10.27 34.88 -16.99
C PHE A 474 -9.00 35.01 -17.83
N LEU A 475 -8.84 36.10 -18.58
CA LEU A 475 -7.69 36.33 -19.47
C LEU A 475 -6.45 36.86 -18.74
N GLY A 476 -6.56 37.24 -17.47
CA GLY A 476 -5.48 37.86 -16.69
C GLY A 476 -5.35 39.37 -16.87
N GLY A 477 -6.42 40.05 -17.26
CA GLY A 477 -6.49 41.50 -17.44
C GLY A 477 -6.60 42.29 -16.14
N ASP A 478 -6.36 43.60 -16.25
CA ASP A 478 -6.54 44.58 -15.18
C ASP A 478 -7.83 45.37 -15.44
N PRO A 479 -8.85 45.29 -14.57
CA PRO A 479 -10.16 45.91 -14.82
C PRO A 479 -10.15 47.44 -14.76
N GLU A 480 -9.03 48.04 -14.36
CA GLU A 480 -8.83 49.48 -14.37
C GLU A 480 -7.96 49.95 -15.56
N ALA A 481 -7.51 49.04 -16.44
CA ALA A 481 -6.60 49.35 -17.52
C ALA A 481 -6.77 48.48 -18.79
N GLY A 482 -6.80 49.16 -19.94
CA GLY A 482 -7.10 48.54 -21.23
C GLY A 482 -6.34 47.25 -21.52
N SER A 483 -7.09 46.15 -21.62
CA SER A 483 -6.64 44.77 -21.72
C SER A 483 -6.98 44.12 -23.08
N GLN A 484 -7.46 44.89 -24.07
CA GLN A 484 -7.75 44.48 -25.47
C GLN A 484 -6.72 43.56 -26.15
N HIS A 485 -5.45 43.66 -25.75
CA HIS A 485 -4.36 42.84 -26.28
C HIS A 485 -4.42 41.36 -25.84
N LEU A 486 -5.22 41.04 -24.82
CA LEU A 486 -5.45 39.69 -24.30
C LEU A 486 -6.60 38.95 -25.02
N LEU A 487 -7.37 39.65 -25.86
CA LEU A 487 -8.50 39.05 -26.58
C LEU A 487 -8.05 37.84 -27.43
N PRO A 488 -8.89 36.80 -27.54
CA PRO A 488 -8.58 35.62 -28.34
C PRO A 488 -8.24 35.96 -29.79
N VAL A 489 -7.13 35.40 -30.27
CA VAL A 489 -6.64 35.58 -31.64
C VAL A 489 -6.95 34.35 -32.46
N ALA A 490 -7.67 34.52 -33.56
CA ALA A 490 -7.94 33.45 -34.52
C ALA A 490 -6.85 33.38 -35.59
N ASP A 491 -6.41 32.18 -35.93
CA ASP A 491 -5.44 31.90 -37.00
C ASP A 491 -5.71 30.54 -37.66
N THR A 492 -5.00 30.18 -38.72
CA THR A 492 -5.06 28.84 -39.32
C THR A 492 -3.90 27.96 -38.84
N HIS A 493 -4.19 26.73 -38.44
CA HIS A 493 -3.19 25.74 -38.08
C HIS A 493 -3.15 24.60 -39.11
N LEU A 494 -1.99 24.43 -39.77
CA LEU A 494 -1.77 23.38 -40.75
C LEU A 494 -1.48 22.04 -40.05
N VAL A 495 -2.25 21.01 -40.37
CA VAL A 495 -2.04 19.65 -39.87
C VAL A 495 -1.69 18.73 -41.03
N GLU A 496 -0.53 18.06 -40.94
CA GLU A 496 -0.13 17.03 -41.89
C GLU A 496 -0.71 15.67 -41.51
N GLY A 497 -1.48 15.07 -42.41
CA GLY A 497 -2.04 13.73 -42.22
C GLY A 497 -1.89 12.85 -43.46
N GLU A 498 -2.36 11.60 -43.38
CA GLU A 498 -2.33 10.64 -44.51
C GLU A 498 -3.07 11.16 -45.76
N ALA A 499 -4.05 12.05 -45.56
CA ALA A 499 -4.83 12.70 -46.62
C ALA A 499 -4.17 13.98 -47.20
N GLY A 500 -2.94 14.32 -46.79
CA GLY A 500 -2.27 15.57 -47.13
C GLY A 500 -2.40 16.65 -46.05
N ALA A 501 -1.75 17.78 -46.26
CA ALA A 501 -1.78 18.91 -45.34
C ALA A 501 -3.13 19.66 -45.46
N GLN A 502 -3.80 19.88 -44.32
CA GLN A 502 -5.07 20.59 -44.25
C GLN A 502 -5.01 21.69 -43.19
N ASP A 503 -5.56 22.85 -43.50
CA ASP A 503 -5.68 23.95 -42.55
C ASP A 503 -6.91 23.76 -41.67
N PHE A 504 -6.79 24.11 -40.39
CA PHE A 504 -7.89 24.15 -39.42
C PHE A 504 -7.97 25.54 -38.82
N LEU A 505 -9.18 26.03 -38.50
CA LEU A 505 -9.30 27.28 -37.75
C LEU A 505 -8.80 27.01 -36.33
N SER A 506 -7.97 27.91 -35.82
CA SER A 506 -7.44 27.88 -34.47
C SER A 506 -7.77 29.16 -33.72
N LEU A 507 -7.89 29.06 -32.40
CA LEU A 507 -8.10 30.16 -31.48
C LEU A 507 -7.04 30.09 -30.39
N THR A 508 -6.29 31.18 -30.21
CA THR A 508 -5.25 31.29 -29.19
C THR A 508 -5.60 32.40 -28.20
N PHE A 509 -5.50 32.11 -26.90
CA PHE A 509 -5.74 33.08 -25.83
C PHE A 509 -4.93 32.72 -24.59
N ALA A 510 -4.66 33.71 -23.74
CA ALA A 510 -4.15 33.48 -22.40
C ALA A 510 -5.31 33.19 -21.44
N ARG A 511 -5.09 32.43 -20.38
CA ARG A 511 -6.00 32.35 -19.25
C ARG A 511 -5.24 32.22 -17.94
N GLU A 512 -5.85 32.73 -16.89
CA GLU A 512 -5.39 32.54 -15.52
C GLU A 512 -5.62 31.08 -15.10
N ILE A 513 -4.51 30.38 -14.84
CA ILE A 513 -4.52 28.94 -14.61
C ILE A 513 -5.20 28.59 -13.29
N ALA A 514 -5.12 29.48 -12.31
CA ALA A 514 -5.66 29.32 -10.97
C ALA A 514 -7.11 29.76 -10.80
N ALA A 515 -7.77 30.24 -11.88
CA ALA A 515 -9.17 30.64 -11.89
C ALA A 515 -10.12 29.41 -11.92
N ASP A 516 -9.95 28.48 -10.98
CA ASP A 516 -10.63 27.17 -10.95
C ASP A 516 -12.16 27.28 -10.84
N GLN A 517 -12.68 28.42 -10.37
CA GLN A 517 -14.11 28.70 -10.23
C GLN A 517 -14.80 29.00 -11.56
N LEU A 518 -14.04 29.29 -12.62
CA LEU A 518 -14.58 29.59 -13.94
C LEU A 518 -14.59 28.36 -14.83
N SER A 519 -15.68 28.22 -15.56
CA SER A 519 -15.81 27.26 -16.64
C SER A 519 -15.66 27.98 -17.98
N TYR A 520 -15.07 27.31 -18.96
CA TYR A 520 -14.97 27.84 -20.31
C TYR A 520 -15.14 26.75 -21.36
N VAL A 521 -15.48 27.17 -22.57
CA VAL A 521 -15.47 26.32 -23.76
C VAL A 521 -15.04 27.12 -24.97
N VAL A 522 -14.30 26.48 -25.86
CA VAL A 522 -13.98 27.00 -27.19
C VAL A 522 -14.95 26.39 -28.19
N GLU A 523 -15.71 27.24 -28.87
CA GLU A 523 -16.72 26.81 -29.83
C GLU A 523 -16.38 27.33 -31.22
N PHE A 524 -16.64 26.49 -32.23
CA PHE A 524 -16.48 26.84 -33.63
C PHE A 524 -17.84 26.81 -34.35
N SER A 525 -17.98 27.64 -35.38
CA SER A 525 -19.20 27.76 -36.18
C SER A 525 -18.88 28.06 -37.64
N SER A 526 -19.77 27.63 -38.54
CA SER A 526 -19.73 27.99 -39.97
C SER A 526 -20.80 29.03 -40.36
N ASP A 527 -21.75 29.33 -39.48
CA ASP A 527 -22.94 30.13 -39.80
C ASP A 527 -23.30 31.18 -38.73
N LEU A 528 -22.55 31.27 -37.63
CA LEU A 528 -22.82 32.08 -36.42
C LEU A 528 -24.08 31.70 -35.64
N VAL A 529 -24.80 30.66 -36.06
CA VAL A 529 -26.05 30.19 -35.45
C VAL A 529 -25.81 28.88 -34.71
N THR A 530 -25.17 27.92 -35.37
CA THR A 530 -24.83 26.61 -34.84
C THR A 530 -23.40 26.63 -34.34
N TRP A 531 -23.22 26.41 -33.04
CA TRP A 531 -21.92 26.36 -32.37
C TRP A 531 -21.65 24.93 -31.90
N VAL A 532 -20.42 24.45 -32.13
CA VAL A 532 -20.02 23.08 -31.80
C VAL A 532 -18.75 23.13 -30.94
N GLU A 533 -18.74 22.35 -29.85
CA GLU A 533 -17.63 22.22 -28.89
C GLU A 533 -16.49 21.30 -29.38
N GLY A 534 -16.57 20.82 -30.64
CA GLY A 534 -15.61 19.92 -31.28
C GLY A 534 -14.28 20.60 -31.57
N SER A 535 -13.51 20.80 -30.51
CA SER A 535 -12.21 21.45 -30.54
C SER A 535 -11.15 20.57 -29.89
N SER A 536 -9.95 20.57 -30.46
CA SER A 536 -8.80 19.88 -29.89
C SER A 536 -7.84 20.92 -29.30
N LEU A 537 -7.48 20.77 -28.02
CA LEU A 537 -6.36 21.50 -27.43
C LEU A 537 -5.07 21.03 -28.11
N LEU A 538 -4.43 21.92 -28.86
CA LEU A 538 -3.17 21.64 -29.54
C LEU A 538 -1.97 21.88 -28.64
N ARG A 539 -2.06 22.92 -27.82
CA ARG A 539 -0.94 23.47 -27.08
C ARG A 539 -1.44 24.21 -25.85
N GLN A 540 -0.75 24.03 -24.73
CA GLN A 540 -0.93 24.77 -23.50
C GLN A 540 0.46 25.02 -22.92
N ASP A 541 0.89 26.28 -22.86
CA ASP A 541 2.17 26.64 -22.27
C ASP A 541 2.00 27.78 -21.27
N PRO A 542 2.80 27.81 -20.20
CA PRO A 542 2.97 29.02 -19.40
C PRO A 542 3.38 30.20 -20.28
N SER A 543 2.87 31.39 -19.97
CA SER A 543 3.20 32.65 -20.67
C SER A 543 4.70 33.00 -20.65
N GLY A 544 5.45 32.40 -19.72
CA GLY A 544 6.88 32.59 -19.50
C GLY A 544 7.24 33.69 -18.51
N ASN A 545 6.25 34.44 -17.98
CA ASN A 545 6.48 35.54 -17.03
C ASN A 545 6.25 35.16 -15.56
N ASP A 546 5.95 33.89 -15.28
CA ASP A 546 5.55 33.44 -13.94
C ASP A 546 4.37 34.26 -13.37
N ASP A 547 3.46 34.66 -14.25
CA ASP A 547 2.33 35.55 -13.99
C ASP A 547 1.02 34.80 -13.69
N GLY A 548 1.06 33.46 -13.64
CA GLY A 548 -0.14 32.62 -13.49
C GLY A 548 -0.90 32.38 -14.79
N LEU A 549 -0.44 32.90 -15.93
CA LEU A 549 -1.14 32.74 -17.20
C LEU A 549 -0.60 31.56 -18.00
N VAL A 550 -1.52 30.81 -18.60
CA VAL A 550 -1.22 29.84 -19.65
C VAL A 550 -1.79 30.32 -20.98
N VAL A 551 -1.03 30.17 -22.05
CA VAL A 551 -1.47 30.39 -23.42
C VAL A 551 -1.93 29.05 -23.98
N GLU A 552 -3.18 29.01 -24.41
CA GLU A 552 -3.78 27.85 -25.03
C GLU A 552 -4.05 28.10 -26.51
N THR A 553 -3.80 27.09 -27.32
CA THR A 553 -4.23 27.07 -28.73
C THR A 553 -5.16 25.90 -28.95
N TRP A 554 -6.38 26.21 -29.34
CA TRP A 554 -7.43 25.26 -29.70
C TRP A 554 -7.63 25.26 -31.20
N ARG A 555 -7.95 24.12 -31.81
CA ARG A 555 -8.36 24.05 -33.22
C ARG A 555 -9.76 23.47 -33.40
N SER A 556 -10.40 23.79 -34.51
CA SER A 556 -11.64 23.15 -34.96
C SER A 556 -11.40 21.68 -35.35
N ASP A 557 -12.43 20.85 -35.20
CA ASP A 557 -12.41 19.46 -35.68
C ASP A 557 -12.52 19.33 -37.20
N SER A 558 -13.11 20.34 -37.86
CA SER A 558 -13.27 20.40 -39.32
C SER A 558 -12.21 21.29 -39.95
N SER A 559 -11.70 20.89 -41.11
CA SER A 559 -10.74 21.69 -41.86
C SER A 559 -11.38 22.94 -42.45
N ALA A 560 -10.58 23.99 -42.55
CA ALA A 560 -10.89 25.19 -43.30
C ALA A 560 -10.81 24.87 -44.79
N THR A 561 -11.84 25.28 -45.55
CA THR A 561 -11.85 25.23 -47.02
C THR A 561 -11.88 26.66 -47.55
N GLU A 562 -11.37 26.89 -48.77
CA GLU A 562 -11.28 28.24 -49.36
C GLU A 562 -12.63 28.98 -49.46
N GLU A 563 -13.76 28.24 -49.44
CA GLU A 563 -15.11 28.82 -49.52
C GLU A 563 -15.83 28.92 -48.16
N ALA A 564 -15.25 28.39 -47.08
CA ALA A 564 -15.89 28.37 -45.76
C ALA A 564 -15.61 29.66 -44.98
N ARG A 565 -16.68 30.33 -44.53
CA ARG A 565 -16.57 31.30 -43.43
C ARG A 565 -16.62 30.52 -42.12
N LEU A 566 -15.54 30.55 -41.37
CA LEU A 566 -15.45 29.92 -40.07
C LEU A 566 -15.33 30.99 -38.99
N PHE A 567 -15.91 30.70 -37.84
CA PHE A 567 -15.96 31.57 -36.68
C PHE A 567 -15.53 30.76 -35.46
N ALA A 568 -14.84 31.41 -34.53
CA ALA A 568 -14.46 30.86 -33.25
C ALA A 568 -14.92 31.81 -32.15
N ARG A 569 -15.29 31.28 -30.99
CA ARG A 569 -15.50 32.07 -29.78
C ARG A 569 -15.01 31.32 -28.56
N LEU A 570 -14.57 32.10 -27.59
CA LEU A 570 -14.35 31.67 -26.22
C LEU A 570 -15.59 32.06 -25.41
N ARG A 571 -16.23 31.08 -24.76
CA ARG A 571 -17.35 31.32 -23.85
C ARG A 571 -16.88 31.01 -22.43
N VAL A 572 -16.99 31.98 -21.54
CA VAL A 572 -16.62 31.87 -20.12
C VAL A 572 -17.88 32.06 -19.27
N TRP A 573 -18.02 31.26 -18.23
CA TRP A 573 -19.10 31.39 -17.25
C TRP A 573 -18.65 30.91 -15.88
N ARG A 574 -19.45 31.24 -14.88
CA ARG A 574 -19.29 30.79 -13.50
C ARG A 574 -20.47 29.92 -13.09
#